data_AF-A0A447D065-F1
#
_entry.id   AF-A0A447D065-F1
#
_cell.length_a   1.000
_cell.length_b   1.000
_cell.length_c   1.000
_cell.angle_alpha   90.00
_cell.angle_beta   90.00
_cell.angle_gamma   90.00
#
_symmetry.space_group_name_H-M   'P 1'
#
loop_
_entity.id
_entity.type
_entity.pdbx_description
1 polymer ?
#
loop_
_entity_poly.entity_id
_entity_poly.type
_entity_poly.pdbx_seq_one_letter_code
_entity_poly.pdbx_strand_id
1 'polypeptide(L)'
;MTTGSSWRAERNERSRARLTKALPAVFPVPVLDRALSRPLIPPLPRLAVDGYWRAHPLRADRLARALAAVSGAPEGWTWRLAEAVRTRGEPRSGLPASFRVPPAPWREAAFARGGGWCCVCGQPVYRFGWHVDLWARGPNRNAEWHAACVAAWQFWTAPTAHVALLRRLQQRRCAARGKRLWRTAEIDHRVPLFEVWRDRRDTPWPDLLAYWGLPNLQVINRDVHVEKCAEEARGRSRARRGADGPATGEPRIATSGRGPPSA
;
A
#
# COMPACT_ATOMS: atom_id res chain seq x y z
N MET A 1 -5.04 -21.65 -42.47
CA MET A 1 -3.96 -21.10 -41.61
C MET A 1 -4.49 -19.84 -40.93
N THR A 2 -4.38 -19.78 -39.60
CA THR A 2 -5.16 -18.91 -38.71
C THR A 2 -4.70 -17.45 -38.72
N THR A 3 -5.56 -16.56 -39.22
CA THR A 3 -5.42 -15.09 -39.28
C THR A 3 -5.01 -14.43 -37.95
N GLY A 4 -5.35 -15.02 -36.81
CA GLY A 4 -4.93 -14.53 -35.48
C GLY A 4 -3.45 -14.74 -35.15
N SER A 5 -2.78 -15.73 -35.77
CA SER A 5 -1.34 -15.96 -35.58
C SER A 5 -0.51 -14.98 -36.41
N SER A 6 -0.92 -14.72 -37.66
CA SER A 6 -0.24 -13.76 -38.55
C SER A 6 -0.36 -12.33 -38.05
N TRP A 7 -1.55 -11.90 -37.60
CA TRP A 7 -1.73 -10.56 -37.01
C TRP A 7 -0.84 -10.33 -35.78
N ARG A 8 -0.75 -11.34 -34.90
CA ARG A 8 0.06 -11.22 -33.67
C ARG A 8 1.55 -11.12 -34.01
N ALA A 9 2.01 -11.92 -34.98
CA ALA A 9 3.39 -11.89 -35.45
C ALA A 9 3.74 -10.51 -36.04
N GLU A 10 2.93 -9.99 -36.96
CA GLU A 10 3.15 -8.68 -37.59
C GLU A 10 3.11 -7.52 -36.57
N ARG A 11 2.18 -7.58 -35.61
CA ARG A 11 2.12 -6.61 -34.52
C ARG A 11 3.36 -6.67 -33.62
N ASN A 12 3.83 -7.86 -33.29
CA ASN A 12 5.02 -8.04 -32.47
C ASN A 12 6.28 -7.58 -33.18
N GLU A 13 6.39 -7.82 -34.49
CA GLU A 13 7.52 -7.34 -35.29
C GLU A 13 7.58 -5.81 -35.27
N ARG A 14 6.47 -5.14 -35.57
CA ARG A 14 6.37 -3.67 -35.47
C ARG A 14 6.69 -3.14 -34.06
N SER A 15 6.20 -3.83 -33.03
CA SER A 15 6.43 -3.42 -31.63
C SER A 15 7.88 -3.63 -31.21
N ARG A 16 8.52 -4.72 -31.65
CA ARG A 16 9.93 -5.02 -31.42
C ARG A 16 10.83 -3.99 -32.10
N ALA A 17 10.55 -3.65 -33.36
CA ALA A 17 11.29 -2.62 -34.08
C ALA A 17 11.21 -1.26 -33.37
N ARG A 18 10.00 -0.86 -32.96
CA ARG A 18 9.78 0.39 -32.19
C ARG A 18 10.49 0.37 -30.84
N LEU A 19 10.39 -0.73 -30.09
CA LEU A 19 11.06 -0.88 -28.81
C LEU A 19 12.57 -0.75 -28.98
N THR A 20 13.15 -1.54 -29.89
CA THR A 20 14.60 -1.56 -30.16
C THR A 20 15.11 -0.18 -30.55
N LYS A 21 14.41 0.53 -31.45
CA LYS A 21 14.76 1.90 -31.84
C LYS A 21 14.73 2.89 -30.66
N ALA A 22 13.85 2.68 -29.69
CA ALA A 22 13.68 3.57 -28.54
C ALA A 22 14.53 3.19 -27.32
N LEU A 23 15.23 2.03 -27.34
CA LEU A 23 16.04 1.59 -26.22
C LEU A 23 17.29 2.50 -26.07
N PRO A 24 17.58 2.98 -24.85
CA PRO A 24 18.87 3.58 -24.55
C PRO A 24 19.98 2.50 -24.51
N ALA A 25 21.24 2.92 -24.64
CA ALA A 25 22.40 2.03 -24.57
C ALA A 25 22.44 1.17 -23.29
N VAL A 26 22.10 1.77 -22.15
CA VAL A 26 21.93 1.06 -20.88
C VAL A 26 20.44 0.85 -20.63
N PHE A 27 19.97 -0.39 -20.63
CA PHE A 27 18.59 -0.71 -20.24
C PHE A 27 18.57 -1.99 -19.39
N PRO A 28 17.76 -2.08 -18.32
CA PRO A 28 17.78 -3.24 -17.44
C PRO A 28 17.43 -4.53 -18.18
N VAL A 29 18.40 -5.45 -18.27
CA VAL A 29 18.26 -6.74 -18.98
C VAL A 29 17.02 -7.53 -18.52
N PRO A 30 16.73 -7.69 -17.21
CA PRO A 30 15.53 -8.42 -16.78
C PRO A 30 14.21 -7.79 -17.21
N VAL A 31 14.19 -6.47 -17.45
CA VAL A 31 13.01 -5.76 -17.98
C VAL A 31 12.84 -6.06 -19.46
N LEU A 32 13.94 -6.06 -20.22
CA LEU A 32 13.93 -6.35 -21.65
C LEU A 32 13.55 -7.81 -21.93
N ASP A 33 14.17 -8.78 -21.23
CA ASP A 33 13.86 -10.21 -21.37
C ASP A 33 12.39 -10.49 -21.13
N ARG A 34 11.83 -9.86 -20.09
CA ARG A 34 10.41 -9.95 -19.81
C ARG A 34 9.57 -9.34 -20.93
N ALA A 35 9.94 -8.17 -21.44
CA ALA A 35 9.20 -7.50 -22.50
C ALA A 35 9.14 -8.34 -23.78
N LEU A 36 10.27 -8.94 -24.16
CA LEU A 36 10.39 -9.77 -25.36
C LEU A 36 9.73 -11.14 -25.22
N SER A 37 9.57 -11.66 -24.00
CA SER A 37 8.83 -12.91 -23.73
C SER A 37 7.31 -12.72 -23.59
N ARG A 38 6.78 -11.50 -23.76
CA ARG A 38 5.32 -11.29 -23.72
C ARG A 38 4.66 -11.77 -25.02
N PRO A 39 3.44 -12.34 -24.95
CA PRO A 39 2.66 -12.65 -26.15
C PRO A 39 2.41 -11.44 -27.05
N LEU A 40 2.29 -10.25 -26.46
CA LEU A 40 2.28 -8.96 -27.13
C LEU A 40 3.42 -8.11 -26.59
N ILE A 41 4.40 -7.82 -27.44
CA ILE A 41 5.60 -7.06 -27.06
C ILE A 41 5.20 -5.59 -26.82
N PRO A 42 5.60 -4.97 -25.68
CA PRO A 42 5.35 -3.56 -25.47
C PRO A 42 6.19 -2.72 -26.45
N PRO A 43 5.60 -1.73 -27.15
CA PRO A 43 6.31 -0.98 -28.18
C PRO A 43 7.26 0.09 -27.64
N LEU A 44 7.26 0.37 -26.34
CA LEU A 44 8.02 1.47 -25.71
C LEU A 44 8.72 1.03 -24.42
N PRO A 45 9.94 1.54 -24.13
CA PRO A 45 10.68 1.19 -22.91
C PRO A 45 9.91 1.47 -21.62
N ARG A 46 9.16 2.58 -21.56
CA ARG A 46 8.30 2.91 -20.40
C ARG A 46 7.28 1.81 -20.11
N LEU A 47 6.65 1.28 -21.16
CA LEU A 47 5.66 0.21 -21.04
C LEU A 47 6.30 -1.13 -20.65
N ALA A 48 7.53 -1.40 -21.11
CA ALA A 48 8.31 -2.55 -20.66
C ALA A 48 8.61 -2.46 -19.15
N VAL A 49 9.05 -1.30 -18.67
CA VAL A 49 9.30 -1.04 -17.23
C VAL A 49 8.02 -1.23 -16.40
N ASP A 50 6.89 -0.65 -16.83
CA ASP A 50 5.59 -0.85 -16.17
C ASP A 50 5.18 -2.32 -16.11
N GLY A 51 5.24 -3.00 -17.27
CA GLY A 51 4.86 -4.40 -17.38
C GLY A 51 5.77 -5.33 -16.57
N TYR A 52 7.02 -4.93 -16.34
CA TYR A 52 7.92 -5.62 -15.44
C TYR A 52 7.50 -5.46 -13.98
N TRP A 53 7.31 -4.25 -13.48
CA TRP A 53 6.96 -4.05 -12.08
C TRP A 53 5.60 -4.64 -11.71
N ARG A 54 4.59 -4.50 -12.59
CA ARG A 54 3.27 -5.13 -12.39
C ARG A 54 3.32 -6.65 -12.24
N ALA A 55 4.32 -7.29 -12.85
CA ALA A 55 4.49 -8.74 -12.77
C ALA A 55 5.30 -9.20 -11.57
N HIS A 56 5.99 -8.28 -10.90
CA HIS A 56 6.84 -8.55 -9.75
C HIS A 56 6.41 -7.72 -8.53
N PRO A 57 5.14 -7.82 -8.08
CA PRO A 57 4.63 -6.98 -6.99
C PRO A 57 5.37 -7.21 -5.66
N LEU A 58 5.95 -8.39 -5.41
CA LEU A 58 6.77 -8.62 -4.20
C LEU A 58 8.12 -7.90 -4.25
N ARG A 59 8.71 -7.82 -5.45
CA ARG A 59 9.95 -7.04 -5.65
C ARG A 59 9.64 -5.55 -5.54
N ALA A 60 8.50 -5.13 -6.08
CA ALA A 60 7.99 -3.77 -5.96
C ALA A 60 7.76 -3.38 -4.49
N ASP A 61 7.07 -4.22 -3.71
CA ASP A 61 6.84 -4.04 -2.26
C ASP A 61 8.15 -3.80 -1.50
N ARG A 62 9.11 -4.72 -1.65
CA ARG A 62 10.40 -4.66 -0.96
C ARG A 62 11.17 -3.40 -1.34
N LEU A 63 11.22 -3.08 -2.64
CA LEU A 63 11.93 -1.91 -3.12
C LEU A 63 11.26 -0.61 -2.64
N ALA A 64 9.93 -0.50 -2.73
CA ALA A 64 9.23 0.70 -2.30
C ALA A 64 9.42 0.97 -0.80
N ARG A 65 9.39 -0.07 0.04
CA ARG A 65 9.68 0.06 1.47
C ARG A 65 11.14 0.42 1.74
N ALA A 66 12.08 -0.17 1.01
CA ALA A 66 13.50 0.19 1.12
C ALA A 66 13.75 1.66 0.73
N LEU A 67 13.14 2.13 -0.35
CA LEU A 67 13.23 3.53 -0.78
C LEU A 67 12.59 4.49 0.25
N ALA A 68 11.45 4.10 0.83
CA ALA A 68 10.83 4.86 1.91
C ALA A 68 11.73 4.95 3.15
N ALA A 69 12.42 3.86 3.51
CA ALA A 69 13.37 3.84 4.61
C ALA A 69 14.55 4.78 4.39
N VAL A 70 15.02 4.93 3.14
CA VAL A 70 16.06 5.91 2.80
C VAL A 70 15.56 7.34 2.96
N SER A 71 14.31 7.63 2.61
CA SER A 71 13.75 8.99 2.73
C SER A 71 13.39 9.38 4.17
N GLY A 72 12.91 8.42 4.96
CA GLY A 72 12.23 8.72 6.22
C GLY A 72 10.93 9.50 6.02
N ALA A 73 10.29 9.83 7.13
CA ALA A 73 9.19 10.79 7.14
C ALA A 73 9.74 12.23 6.99
N PRO A 74 8.98 13.16 6.38
CA PRO A 74 9.30 14.58 6.46
C PRO A 74 9.30 15.04 7.91
N GLU A 75 10.09 16.07 8.22
CA GLU A 75 10.11 16.69 9.53
C GLU A 75 8.71 17.20 9.93
N GLY A 76 8.32 16.95 11.18
CA GLY A 76 7.00 17.33 11.71
C GLY A 76 5.82 16.51 11.16
N TRP A 77 6.05 15.53 10.29
CA TRP A 77 4.98 14.68 9.79
C TRP A 77 4.50 13.68 10.84
N THR A 78 3.18 13.51 10.91
CA THR A 78 2.53 12.47 11.72
C THR A 78 1.40 11.82 10.93
N TRP A 79 1.14 10.53 11.18
CA TRP A 79 0.08 9.82 10.50
C TRP A 79 -1.30 10.30 10.97
N ARG A 80 -2.04 10.88 10.02
CA ARG A 80 -3.39 11.42 10.20
C ARG A 80 -4.30 10.91 9.10
N LEU A 81 -5.61 10.89 9.36
CA LEU A 81 -6.63 10.62 8.34
C LEU A 81 -7.27 11.94 7.93
N ALA A 82 -7.82 12.00 6.72
CA ALA A 82 -8.66 13.11 6.31
C ALA A 82 -9.87 13.20 7.24
N GLU A 83 -10.23 14.41 7.67
CA GLU A 83 -11.53 14.62 8.32
C GLU A 83 -12.65 14.20 7.36
N ALA A 84 -13.74 13.65 7.90
CA ALA A 84 -14.86 13.19 7.10
C ALA A 84 -15.52 14.37 6.38
N VAL A 85 -15.10 14.64 5.15
CA VAL A 85 -15.73 15.64 4.28
C VAL A 85 -17.12 15.12 3.94
N ARG A 86 -18.16 15.80 4.44
CA ARG A 86 -19.59 15.47 4.21
C ARG A 86 -20.04 15.69 2.76
N THR A 87 -19.15 16.18 1.88
CA THR A 87 -19.41 16.46 0.47
C THR A 87 -18.57 15.54 -0.43
N ARG A 88 -19.18 15.01 -1.49
CA ARG A 88 -18.51 14.17 -2.51
C ARG A 88 -17.34 14.94 -3.13
N GLY A 89 -16.12 14.58 -2.77
CA GLY A 89 -14.88 15.08 -3.39
C GLY A 89 -13.65 14.46 -2.74
N GLU A 90 -12.59 14.24 -3.51
CA GLU A 90 -11.29 13.81 -2.98
C GLU A 90 -10.77 14.83 -1.95
N PRO A 91 -10.24 14.41 -0.80
CA PRO A 91 -9.64 15.31 0.18
C PRO A 91 -8.50 16.09 -0.50
N ARG A 92 -8.65 17.43 -0.60
CA ARG A 92 -7.65 18.34 -1.17
C ARG A 92 -6.27 18.26 -0.49
N SER A 93 -6.18 17.66 0.69
CA SER A 93 -4.98 17.59 1.52
C SER A 93 -4.01 16.46 1.14
N GLY A 94 -4.42 15.48 0.32
CA GLY A 94 -3.62 14.27 0.06
C GLY A 94 -3.62 13.25 1.20
N LEU A 95 -4.39 13.51 2.27
CA LEU A 95 -4.57 12.59 3.40
C LEU A 95 -5.46 11.40 3.03
N PRO A 96 -5.19 10.20 3.55
CA PRO A 96 -6.02 9.03 3.33
C PRO A 96 -7.39 9.17 4.02
N ALA A 97 -8.47 8.77 3.33
CA ALA A 97 -9.83 8.78 3.89
C ALA A 97 -10.06 7.70 4.97
N SER A 98 -9.20 6.69 5.04
CA SER A 98 -9.26 5.65 6.08
C SER A 98 -7.89 5.03 6.32
N PHE A 99 -7.71 4.41 7.48
CA PHE A 99 -6.51 3.64 7.81
C PHE A 99 -6.28 2.41 6.92
N ARG A 100 -7.19 2.09 6.00
CA ARG A 100 -6.98 1.02 5.01
C ARG A 100 -6.07 1.44 3.87
N VAL A 101 -5.89 2.74 3.66
CA VAL A 101 -4.93 3.28 2.69
C VAL A 101 -3.60 3.50 3.41
N PRO A 102 -2.46 3.05 2.86
CA PRO A 102 -1.15 3.27 3.48
C PRO A 102 -0.87 4.77 3.69
N PRO A 103 -0.21 5.16 4.80
CA PRO A 103 0.31 6.51 4.94
C PRO A 103 1.30 6.82 3.81
N ALA A 104 1.17 8.01 3.23
CA ALA A 104 2.03 8.49 2.15
C ALA A 104 2.35 9.98 2.37
N PRO A 105 3.29 10.33 3.26
CA PRO A 105 3.61 11.71 3.62
C PRO A 105 3.89 12.58 2.40
N TRP A 106 4.65 12.07 1.44
CA TRP A 106 5.08 12.81 0.26
C TRP A 106 3.95 13.04 -0.77
N ARG A 107 2.74 12.50 -0.54
CA ARG A 107 1.51 12.83 -1.29
C ARG A 107 0.75 14.00 -0.66
N GLU A 108 0.98 14.32 0.62
CA GLU A 108 0.33 15.46 1.26
C GLU A 108 0.91 16.77 0.71
N ALA A 109 0.03 17.72 0.37
CA ALA A 109 0.45 18.97 -0.29
C ALA A 109 1.50 19.74 0.52
N ALA A 110 1.42 19.69 1.86
CA ALA A 110 2.36 20.36 2.77
C ALA A 110 3.79 19.78 2.71
N PHE A 111 3.95 18.53 2.28
CA PHE A 111 5.23 17.82 2.26
C PHE A 111 5.64 17.39 0.84
N ALA A 112 4.80 17.65 -0.17
CA ALA A 112 5.05 17.26 -1.55
C ALA A 112 6.32 17.92 -2.08
N ARG A 113 7.22 17.12 -2.66
CA ARG A 113 8.45 17.61 -3.31
C ARG A 113 8.25 18.03 -4.77
N GLY A 114 7.08 17.76 -5.33
CA GLY A 114 6.73 18.03 -6.73
C GLY A 114 7.43 17.11 -7.74
N GLY A 115 7.40 17.54 -8.99
CA GLY A 115 7.94 16.80 -10.13
C GLY A 115 9.41 16.38 -9.97
N GLY A 116 9.72 15.14 -10.33
CA GLY A 116 11.05 14.55 -10.16
C GLY A 116 11.22 13.73 -8.88
N TRP A 117 10.22 13.72 -7.99
CA TRP A 117 10.26 13.00 -6.72
C TRP A 117 9.06 12.08 -6.57
N CYS A 118 9.26 10.88 -6.04
CA CYS A 118 8.18 9.93 -5.90
C CYS A 118 7.32 10.30 -4.70
N CYS A 119 6.02 10.54 -4.91
CA CYS A 119 5.11 10.89 -3.82
C CYS A 119 4.77 9.70 -2.90
N VAL A 120 5.16 8.47 -3.25
CA VAL A 120 5.06 7.31 -2.35
C VAL A 120 6.26 7.21 -1.44
N CYS A 121 7.47 7.10 -2.00
CA CYS A 121 8.66 6.79 -1.21
C CYS A 121 9.55 8.00 -0.90
N GLY A 122 9.29 9.17 -1.49
CA GLY A 122 10.08 10.40 -1.30
C GLY A 122 11.40 10.46 -2.08
N GLN A 123 11.79 9.41 -2.81
CA GLN A 123 13.05 9.34 -3.56
C GLN A 123 12.94 9.91 -4.98
N PRO A 124 14.03 10.38 -5.61
CA PRO A 124 14.00 10.91 -6.97
C PRO A 124 13.54 9.87 -8.00
N VAL A 125 12.73 10.31 -8.96
CA VAL A 125 12.23 9.47 -10.06
C VAL A 125 13.05 9.75 -11.32
N TYR A 126 13.64 8.71 -11.90
CA TYR A 126 14.46 8.85 -13.09
C TYR A 126 13.69 8.44 -14.36
N ARG A 127 14.39 8.48 -15.49
CA ARG A 127 13.83 8.15 -16.81
C ARG A 127 13.04 6.83 -16.76
N PHE A 128 11.89 6.83 -17.43
CA PHE A 128 10.91 5.72 -17.45
C PHE A 128 10.27 5.35 -16.10
N GLY A 129 10.39 6.19 -15.07
CA GLY A 129 9.90 5.88 -13.73
C GLY A 129 10.83 4.92 -12.98
N TRP A 130 12.11 4.86 -13.36
CA TRP A 130 13.10 4.03 -12.68
C TRP A 130 13.58 4.68 -11.38
N HIS A 131 14.12 3.87 -10.47
CA HIS A 131 14.47 4.27 -9.10
C HIS A 131 15.95 4.62 -8.91
N VAL A 132 16.77 4.48 -9.97
CA VAL A 132 18.20 4.83 -10.00
C VAL A 132 18.50 5.57 -11.31
N ASP A 133 19.44 6.51 -11.29
CA ASP A 133 19.87 7.23 -12.49
C ASP A 133 20.81 6.39 -13.36
N LEU A 134 20.24 5.43 -14.09
CA LEU A 134 21.02 4.60 -15.02
C LEU A 134 21.57 5.36 -16.23
N TRP A 135 21.14 6.61 -16.44
CA TRP A 135 21.41 7.37 -17.66
C TRP A 135 22.14 8.69 -17.42
N ALA A 136 22.52 8.98 -16.17
CA ALA A 136 23.14 10.24 -15.77
C ALA A 136 22.37 11.48 -16.29
N ARG A 137 21.04 11.43 -16.26
CA ARG A 137 20.18 12.53 -16.73
C ARG A 137 19.55 13.33 -15.61
N GLY A 138 19.78 12.93 -14.36
CA GLY A 138 19.11 13.47 -13.20
C GLY A 138 17.63 13.11 -13.15
N PRO A 139 16.92 13.61 -12.13
CA PRO A 139 15.50 13.34 -11.93
C PRO A 139 14.63 13.83 -13.08
N ASN A 140 13.65 13.00 -13.46
CA ASN A 140 12.64 13.35 -14.45
C ASN A 140 11.55 14.23 -13.84
N ARG A 141 11.67 15.55 -14.03
CA ARG A 141 10.72 16.55 -13.50
C ARG A 141 9.27 16.36 -13.92
N ASN A 142 9.00 15.56 -14.95
CA ASN A 142 7.64 15.24 -15.39
C ASN A 142 7.07 13.97 -14.75
N ALA A 143 7.77 13.37 -13.77
CA ALA A 143 7.34 12.15 -13.11
C ALA A 143 7.30 12.30 -11.59
N GLU A 144 6.22 11.82 -10.98
CA GLU A 144 6.01 11.82 -9.53
C GLU A 144 5.87 10.41 -8.95
N TRP A 145 6.10 9.40 -9.79
CA TRP A 145 5.94 7.99 -9.45
C TRP A 145 7.05 7.15 -10.04
N HIS A 146 7.71 6.35 -9.19
CA HIS A 146 8.40 5.18 -9.71
C HIS A 146 7.38 4.15 -10.21
N ALA A 147 7.70 3.47 -11.31
CA ALA A 147 6.92 2.34 -11.77
C ALA A 147 6.85 1.22 -10.71
N ALA A 148 7.93 1.03 -9.94
CA ALA A 148 7.95 0.11 -8.79
C ALA A 148 6.96 0.54 -7.70
N CYS A 149 6.96 1.82 -7.32
CA CYS A 149 6.08 2.34 -6.28
C CYS A 149 4.60 2.30 -6.70
N VAL A 150 4.27 2.47 -7.99
CA VAL A 150 2.91 2.23 -8.49
C VAL A 150 2.50 0.78 -8.26
N ALA A 151 3.34 -0.18 -8.65
CA ALA A 151 3.03 -1.60 -8.48
C ALA A 151 2.92 -2.01 -7.00
N ALA A 152 3.77 -1.44 -6.13
CA ALA A 152 3.67 -1.63 -4.68
C ALA A 152 2.37 -1.05 -4.11
N TRP A 153 2.01 0.18 -4.50
CA TRP A 153 0.78 0.85 -4.08
C TRP A 153 -0.48 0.06 -4.48
N GLN A 154 -0.50 -0.50 -5.69
CA GLN A 154 -1.58 -1.38 -6.15
C GLN A 154 -1.63 -2.66 -5.31
N PHE A 155 -0.48 -3.25 -5.00
CA PHE A 155 -0.40 -4.43 -4.14
C PHE A 155 -0.90 -4.16 -2.71
N TRP A 156 -0.60 -2.99 -2.15
CA TRP A 156 -1.02 -2.56 -0.82
C TRP A 156 -2.52 -2.23 -0.72
N THR A 157 -3.07 -1.57 -1.74
CA THR A 157 -4.46 -1.08 -1.72
C THR A 157 -5.47 -2.05 -2.33
N ALA A 158 -5.01 -3.00 -3.16
CA ALA A 158 -5.85 -4.02 -3.79
C ALA A 158 -5.19 -5.42 -3.75
N PRO A 159 -4.87 -5.96 -2.55
CA PRO A 159 -4.17 -7.24 -2.43
C PRO A 159 -4.96 -8.43 -3.02
N THR A 160 -6.29 -8.33 -3.10
CA THR A 160 -7.17 -9.32 -3.73
C THR A 160 -6.84 -9.60 -5.19
N ALA A 161 -6.33 -8.61 -5.93
CA ALA A 161 -5.83 -8.80 -7.30
C ALA A 161 -4.61 -9.74 -7.37
N HIS A 162 -3.98 -10.02 -6.23
CA HIS A 162 -2.76 -10.83 -6.12
C HIS A 162 -2.98 -12.15 -5.37
N VAL A 163 -4.22 -12.59 -5.18
CA VAL A 163 -4.55 -13.82 -4.43
C VAL A 163 -3.82 -15.06 -4.96
N ALA A 164 -3.73 -15.23 -6.28
CA ALA A 164 -3.04 -16.38 -6.89
C ALA A 164 -1.52 -16.39 -6.57
N LEU A 165 -0.93 -15.21 -6.44
CA LEU A 165 0.48 -15.08 -6.03
C LEU A 165 0.64 -15.43 -4.54
N LEU A 166 -0.16 -14.83 -3.66
CA LEU A 166 -0.07 -15.06 -2.22
C LEU A 166 -0.34 -16.53 -1.85
N ARG A 167 -1.32 -17.16 -2.51
CA ARG A 167 -1.57 -18.60 -2.36
C ARG A 167 -0.35 -19.45 -2.72
N ARG A 168 0.40 -19.08 -3.78
CA ARG A 168 1.63 -19.80 -4.17
C ARG A 168 2.74 -19.61 -3.15
N LEU A 169 2.93 -18.40 -2.63
CA LEU A 169 3.94 -18.12 -1.60
C LEU A 169 3.71 -18.94 -0.33
N GLN A 170 2.45 -19.14 0.05
CA GLN A 170 2.08 -20.00 1.18
C GLN A 170 1.99 -21.49 0.84
N GLN A 171 2.54 -21.92 -0.29
CA GLN A 171 2.48 -23.32 -0.75
C GLN A 171 1.04 -23.87 -0.79
N ARG A 172 0.06 -22.99 -1.03
CA ARG A 172 -1.37 -23.25 -1.03
C ARG A 172 -1.91 -23.78 0.31
N ARG A 173 -1.28 -23.40 1.43
CA ARG A 173 -1.69 -23.72 2.80
C ARG A 173 -2.18 -22.47 3.55
N CYS A 174 -3.17 -22.68 4.42
CA CYS A 174 -3.70 -21.68 5.33
C CYS A 174 -2.59 -21.24 6.28
N ALA A 175 -2.29 -19.94 6.31
CA ALA A 175 -1.20 -19.42 7.13
C ALA A 175 -1.42 -19.68 8.63
N ALA A 176 -2.68 -19.63 9.08
CA ALA A 176 -3.02 -19.79 10.49
C ALA A 176 -2.99 -21.26 10.97
N ARG A 177 -3.40 -22.22 10.12
CA ARG A 177 -3.62 -23.62 10.54
C ARG A 177 -2.80 -24.66 9.77
N GLY A 178 -2.02 -24.27 8.77
CA GLY A 178 -1.20 -25.16 7.92
C GLY A 178 -1.98 -26.14 7.02
N LYS A 179 -3.31 -26.17 7.13
CA LYS A 179 -4.20 -26.99 6.28
C LYS A 179 -4.27 -26.45 4.85
N ARG A 180 -4.77 -27.25 3.92
CA ARG A 180 -4.94 -26.83 2.51
C ARG A 180 -5.87 -25.63 2.39
N LEU A 181 -5.54 -24.69 1.50
CA LEU A 181 -6.42 -23.54 1.18
C LEU A 181 -7.62 -23.97 0.34
N TRP A 182 -8.81 -23.58 0.78
CA TRP A 182 -10.05 -23.79 0.03
C TRP A 182 -10.24 -22.74 -1.06
N ARG A 183 -11.24 -22.95 -1.94
CA ARG A 183 -11.60 -21.96 -2.96
C ARG A 183 -12.06 -20.65 -2.34
N THR A 184 -12.74 -20.73 -1.19
CA THR A 184 -13.26 -19.60 -0.40
C THR A 184 -12.22 -18.96 0.53
N ALA A 185 -10.94 -19.31 0.42
CA ALA A 185 -9.91 -18.68 1.23
C ALA A 185 -9.75 -17.19 0.85
N GLU A 186 -9.55 -16.36 1.87
CA GLU A 186 -9.53 -14.90 1.76
C GLU A 186 -8.16 -14.37 2.14
N ILE A 187 -7.83 -13.18 1.64
CA ILE A 187 -6.63 -12.46 2.07
C ILE A 187 -6.99 -11.68 3.32
N ASP A 188 -6.10 -11.76 4.30
CA ASP A 188 -6.24 -11.08 5.57
C ASP A 188 -4.89 -10.48 6.00
N HIS A 189 -4.93 -9.54 6.93
CA HIS A 189 -3.76 -8.97 7.58
C HIS A 189 -3.45 -9.75 8.87
N ARG A 190 -2.18 -10.12 9.10
CA ARG A 190 -1.73 -10.78 10.34
C ARG A 190 -2.01 -9.90 11.55
N VAL A 191 -1.60 -8.64 11.46
CA VAL A 191 -1.97 -7.56 12.38
C VAL A 191 -3.08 -6.74 11.71
N PRO A 192 -4.30 -6.71 12.25
CA PRO A 192 -5.41 -5.95 11.68
C PRO A 192 -5.10 -4.46 11.57
N LEU A 193 -5.43 -3.82 10.44
CA LEU A 193 -5.07 -2.42 10.20
C LEU A 193 -5.69 -1.42 11.19
N PHE A 194 -6.82 -1.77 11.83
CA PHE A 194 -7.40 -0.92 12.88
C PHE A 194 -6.55 -0.92 14.17
N GLU A 195 -5.86 -2.01 14.48
CA GLU A 195 -4.90 -2.07 15.60
C GLU A 195 -3.64 -1.29 15.27
N VAL A 196 -3.19 -1.35 14.01
CA VAL A 196 -2.07 -0.53 13.53
C VAL A 196 -2.38 0.95 13.70
N TRP A 197 -3.60 1.37 13.33
CA TRP A 197 -4.05 2.74 13.52
C TRP A 197 -4.16 3.14 15.00
N ARG A 198 -4.67 2.25 15.86
CA ARG A 198 -4.87 2.55 17.29
C ARG A 198 -3.56 2.57 18.08
N ASP A 199 -2.72 1.56 17.88
CA ASP A 199 -1.62 1.22 18.81
C ASP A 199 -0.24 1.50 18.23
N ARG A 200 -0.14 1.69 16.91
CA ARG A 200 1.15 1.76 16.21
C ARG A 200 1.33 3.03 15.39
N ARG A 201 0.41 3.99 15.50
CA ARG A 201 0.41 5.21 14.66
C ARG A 201 1.69 6.04 14.75
N ASP A 202 2.39 5.96 15.88
CA ASP A 202 3.63 6.70 16.15
C ASP A 202 4.90 5.93 15.73
N THR A 203 4.73 4.73 15.18
CA THR A 203 5.83 3.99 14.55
C THR A 203 6.39 4.81 13.39
N PRO A 204 7.73 4.83 13.18
CA PRO A 204 8.32 5.48 12.01
C PRO A 204 7.62 5.06 10.71
N TRP A 205 7.32 6.04 9.86
CA TRP A 205 6.56 5.83 8.63
C TRP A 205 7.08 4.69 7.74
N PRO A 206 8.39 4.53 7.49
CA PRO A 206 8.88 3.43 6.68
C PRO A 206 8.51 2.05 7.23
N ASP A 207 8.50 1.90 8.55
CA ASP A 207 8.16 0.64 9.23
C ASP A 207 6.64 0.40 9.20
N LEU A 208 5.83 1.45 9.27
CA LEU A 208 4.37 1.36 9.09
C LEU A 208 4.01 0.67 7.77
N LEU A 209 4.73 0.96 6.68
CA LEU A 209 4.41 0.38 5.36
C LEU A 209 4.43 -1.16 5.35
N ALA A 210 5.14 -1.81 6.27
CA ALA A 210 5.14 -3.27 6.40
C ALA A 210 3.74 -3.85 6.68
N TYR A 211 2.84 -3.06 7.29
CA TYR A 211 1.47 -3.49 7.63
C TYR A 211 0.53 -3.62 6.43
N TRP A 212 0.81 -2.99 5.28
CA TRP A 212 0.04 -3.17 4.05
C TRP A 212 0.73 -4.10 3.05
N GLY A 213 2.02 -4.31 3.24
CA GLY A 213 2.87 -5.11 2.37
C GLY A 213 2.85 -6.61 2.69
N LEU A 214 3.71 -7.32 1.98
CA LEU A 214 3.88 -8.76 2.13
C LEU A 214 4.14 -9.23 3.58
N PRO A 215 4.87 -8.49 4.44
CA PRO A 215 5.12 -8.91 5.82
C PRO A 215 3.85 -9.12 6.64
N ASN A 216 2.77 -8.41 6.32
CA ASN A 216 1.52 -8.48 7.07
C ASN A 216 0.39 -9.16 6.31
N LEU A 217 0.54 -9.45 5.02
CA LEU A 217 -0.49 -10.15 4.26
C LEU A 217 -0.40 -11.67 4.41
N GLN A 218 -1.56 -12.31 4.53
CA GLN A 218 -1.70 -13.76 4.56
C GLN A 218 -2.98 -14.20 3.84
N VAL A 219 -3.02 -15.47 3.44
CA VAL A 219 -4.22 -16.15 2.95
C VAL A 219 -4.68 -17.17 3.98
N ILE A 220 -5.92 -17.05 4.43
CA ILE A 220 -6.53 -17.92 5.43
C ILE A 220 -7.86 -18.50 4.92
N ASN A 221 -8.24 -19.68 5.41
CA ASN A 221 -9.56 -20.21 5.10
C ASN A 221 -10.65 -19.38 5.78
N ARG A 222 -11.83 -19.34 5.17
CA ARG A 222 -12.95 -18.48 5.61
C ARG A 222 -13.43 -18.77 7.03
N ASP A 223 -13.43 -20.02 7.45
CA ASP A 223 -13.74 -20.43 8.84
C ASP A 223 -12.81 -19.74 9.84
N VAL A 224 -11.50 -19.77 9.57
CA VAL A 224 -10.49 -19.07 10.39
C VAL A 224 -10.68 -17.56 10.34
N HIS A 225 -11.01 -16.99 9.18
CA HIS A 225 -11.27 -15.56 9.07
C HIS A 225 -12.46 -15.14 9.94
N VAL A 226 -13.56 -15.91 9.93
CA VAL A 226 -14.74 -15.64 10.75
C VAL A 226 -14.40 -15.69 12.25
N GLU A 227 -13.63 -16.68 12.68
CA GLU A 227 -13.16 -16.78 14.07
C GLU A 227 -12.34 -15.54 14.48
N LYS A 228 -11.36 -15.16 13.66
CA LYS A 228 -10.52 -13.97 13.89
C LYS A 228 -11.35 -12.69 13.94
N CYS A 229 -12.29 -12.52 13.00
CA CYS A 229 -13.23 -11.39 13.01
C CYS A 229 -14.08 -11.34 14.29
N ALA A 230 -14.48 -12.51 14.83
CA ALA A 230 -15.23 -12.59 16.08
C ALA A 230 -14.35 -12.21 17.29
N GLU A 231 -13.08 -12.63 17.32
CA GLU A 231 -12.11 -12.22 18.34
C GLU A 231 -11.85 -10.72 18.31
N GLU A 232 -11.63 -10.14 17.12
CA GLU A 232 -11.45 -8.71 16.92
C GLU A 232 -12.69 -7.92 17.39
N ALA A 233 -13.91 -8.42 17.10
CA ALA A 233 -15.15 -7.82 17.55
C ALA A 233 -15.30 -7.85 19.09
N ARG A 234 -14.91 -8.97 19.73
CA ARG A 234 -14.86 -9.09 21.19
C ARG A 234 -13.85 -8.11 21.80
N GLY A 235 -12.67 -7.95 21.19
CA GLY A 235 -11.67 -6.96 21.58
C GLY A 235 -12.21 -5.52 21.53
N ARG A 236 -12.91 -5.15 20.43
CA ARG A 236 -13.57 -3.83 20.31
C ARG A 236 -14.68 -3.61 21.34
N SER A 237 -15.40 -4.65 21.76
CA SER A 237 -16.43 -4.55 22.80
C SER A 237 -15.82 -4.32 24.18
N ARG A 238 -14.75 -5.06 24.51
CA ARG A 238 -14.02 -4.91 25.77
C ARG A 238 -13.36 -3.55 25.91
N ALA A 239 -12.72 -3.04 24.86
CA ALA A 239 -12.10 -1.70 24.87
C ALA A 239 -13.12 -0.58 25.09
N ARG A 240 -14.32 -0.68 24.48
CA ARG A 240 -15.42 0.27 24.73
C ARG A 240 -15.90 0.23 26.19
N ARG A 241 -16.13 -0.98 26.73
CA ARG A 241 -16.55 -1.15 28.13
C ARG A 241 -15.50 -0.71 29.16
N GLY A 242 -14.21 -0.82 28.82
CA GLY A 242 -13.12 -0.33 29.68
C GLY A 242 -12.93 1.20 29.62
N ALA A 243 -13.24 1.83 28.48
CA ALA A 243 -13.25 3.29 28.35
C ALA A 243 -14.46 3.95 29.03
N ASP A 244 -15.56 3.21 29.20
CA ASP A 244 -16.78 3.63 29.91
C ASP A 244 -16.79 3.22 31.41
N GLY A 245 -15.62 2.91 32.00
CA GLY A 245 -15.47 2.63 33.44
C GLY A 245 -15.73 3.88 34.31
N PRO A 246 -16.25 3.71 35.54
CA PRO A 246 -17.10 4.71 36.18
C PRO A 246 -16.36 6.02 36.41
N ALA A 247 -16.98 7.12 35.97
CA ALA A 247 -16.69 8.44 36.50
C ALA A 247 -16.67 8.31 38.02
N THR A 248 -15.51 8.58 38.61
CA THR A 248 -15.32 8.68 40.05
C THR A 248 -16.39 9.62 40.58
N GLY A 249 -17.43 9.04 41.18
CA GLY A 249 -18.47 9.78 41.87
C GLY A 249 -17.81 10.46 43.05
N GLU A 250 -17.49 11.74 42.91
CA GLU A 250 -17.32 12.61 44.06
C GLU A 250 -18.59 12.51 44.91
N PRO A 251 -18.49 12.14 46.20
CA PRO A 251 -19.64 12.13 47.07
C PRO A 251 -20.10 13.58 47.24
N ARG A 252 -21.31 13.88 46.75
CA ARG A 252 -22.01 15.11 47.10
C ARG A 252 -22.19 15.14 48.62
N ILE A 253 -21.43 15.99 49.28
CA ILE A 253 -21.62 16.35 50.68
C ILE A 253 -23.02 16.94 50.80
N ALA A 254 -23.92 16.20 51.45
CA ALA A 254 -25.24 16.70 51.82
C ALA A 254 -25.07 17.72 52.95
N THR A 255 -25.18 19.01 52.63
CA THR A 255 -25.33 20.05 53.66
C THR A 255 -26.78 20.06 54.15
N SER A 256 -27.05 19.26 55.18
CA SER A 256 -28.21 19.45 56.05
C SER A 256 -27.84 20.44 57.16
N GLY A 257 -28.52 21.58 57.24
CA GLY A 257 -28.31 22.54 58.31
C GLY A 257 -29.41 23.60 58.35
N ARG A 258 -30.55 23.24 58.96
CA ARG A 258 -31.56 24.19 59.42
C ARG A 258 -30.93 25.07 60.51
N GLY A 259 -30.95 26.38 60.33
CA GLY A 259 -30.78 27.35 61.42
C GLY A 259 -32.16 27.73 62.01
N PRO A 260 -32.28 27.91 63.33
CA PRO A 260 -33.55 28.21 64.00
C PRO A 260 -33.90 29.72 63.94
N PRO A 261 -35.14 30.11 64.25
CA PRO A 261 -35.56 31.51 64.25
C PRO A 261 -35.27 32.20 65.59
N SER A 262 -34.84 33.46 65.53
CA SER A 262 -34.82 34.48 66.61
C SER A 262 -34.40 35.80 65.95
N ALA A 263 -34.98 36.97 66.16
CA ALA A 263 -36.11 37.45 66.95
C ALA A 263 -36.70 38.68 66.22
#